data_AF-G8TD89-F1
#
_entry.id   AF-G8TD89-F1
#
_cell.length_a   1.000
_cell.length_b   1.000
_cell.length_c   1.000
_cell.angle_alpha   90.00
_cell.angle_beta   90.00
_cell.angle_gamma   90.00
#
_symmetry.space_group_name_H-M   'P 1'
#
loop_
_entity.id
_entity.type
_entity.pdbx_description
1 polymer ?
#
loop_
_entity_poly.entity_id
_entity_poly.type
_entity_poly.pdbx_seq_one_letter_code
_entity_poly.pdbx_strand_id
1 'polypeptide(L)'
;MLLGAVCFCCFKPKAVAQSNKYSLDQHILMEFQEGRNVGKTRVMEGISNTTEFASVAVPAAILVAGLIDNNSSTIKKGLYLAESAAASTFITFGMKYAFQRSRPYLVTPGLTKVSGGGGPSFPSGHTSVAFATATSLTLAYPKWYVAVPAYAWAASVGYSRMYLGVHYPSDVLAGAVIGAGSAWLMYKANKWLFKKKPGVNELRPAF
;
A
#
# COMPACT_ATOMS: atom_id res chain seq x y z
N MET A 1 -30.35 17.95 -53.24
CA MET A 1 -30.81 19.07 -52.39
C MET A 1 -31.74 18.47 -51.36
N LEU A 2 -31.54 18.46 -50.05
CA LEU A 2 -30.64 19.15 -49.13
C LEU A 2 -30.33 18.19 -47.96
N LEU A 3 -29.06 18.15 -47.56
CA LEU A 3 -28.58 17.63 -46.28
C LEU A 3 -29.08 18.53 -45.14
N GLY A 4 -29.43 17.94 -43.99
CA GLY A 4 -29.94 18.65 -42.81
C GLY A 4 -29.38 18.09 -41.49
N ALA A 5 -28.15 18.51 -41.17
CA ALA A 5 -27.48 18.64 -39.87
C ALA A 5 -27.89 17.72 -38.69
N VAL A 6 -27.01 16.77 -38.36
CA VAL A 6 -26.90 16.22 -37.01
C VAL A 6 -26.27 17.29 -36.10
N CYS A 7 -27.02 17.73 -35.09
CA CYS A 7 -26.60 18.71 -34.10
C CYS A 7 -25.45 18.16 -33.25
N PHE A 8 -24.23 18.65 -33.50
CA PHE A 8 -23.00 18.29 -32.78
C PHE A 8 -22.73 19.31 -31.65
N CYS A 9 -23.65 19.47 -30.70
CA CYS A 9 -23.57 20.53 -29.68
C CYS A 9 -23.53 20.04 -28.21
N CYS A 10 -22.98 18.85 -27.93
CA CYS A 10 -22.81 18.40 -26.54
C CYS A 10 -21.46 17.75 -26.21
N PHE A 11 -20.38 18.10 -26.92
CA PHE A 11 -19.03 17.83 -26.43
C PHE A 11 -18.56 19.05 -25.64
N LYS A 12 -18.71 19.05 -24.30
CA LYS A 12 -18.12 20.09 -23.44
C LYS A 12 -16.58 19.93 -23.47
N PRO A 13 -15.81 20.84 -24.08
CA PRO A 13 -14.36 20.77 -23.98
C PRO A 13 -13.98 21.43 -22.64
N LYS A 14 -14.08 20.70 -21.53
CA LYS A 14 -13.63 21.20 -20.22
C LYS A 14 -12.31 20.59 -19.73
N ALA A 15 -11.89 19.46 -20.29
CA ALA A 15 -10.69 18.75 -19.84
C ALA A 15 -9.38 19.30 -20.42
N VAL A 16 -9.39 19.80 -21.67
CA VAL A 16 -8.14 20.14 -22.38
C VAL A 16 -7.54 21.49 -21.94
N ALA A 17 -8.34 22.45 -21.46
CA ALA A 17 -7.83 23.77 -21.08
C ALA A 17 -7.19 23.80 -19.67
N GLN A 18 -7.47 22.82 -18.80
CA GLN A 18 -6.87 22.73 -17.46
C GLN A 18 -5.60 21.88 -17.41
N SER A 19 -5.24 21.20 -18.51
CA SER A 19 -4.14 20.23 -18.52
C SER A 19 -2.76 20.83 -18.28
N ASN A 20 -2.56 22.11 -18.57
CA ASN A 20 -1.30 22.81 -18.33
C ASN A 20 -1.13 23.34 -16.89
N LYS A 21 -2.12 23.14 -16.00
CA LYS A 21 -2.10 23.71 -14.63
C LYS A 21 -1.78 22.69 -13.53
N TYR A 22 -1.95 21.39 -13.80
CA TYR A 22 -1.80 20.34 -12.79
C TYR A 22 -0.54 19.50 -13.02
N SER A 23 0.07 19.01 -11.94
CA SER A 23 1.13 18.00 -12.05
C SER A 23 0.56 16.67 -12.54
N LEU A 24 1.41 15.77 -13.06
CA LEU A 24 1.00 14.40 -13.44
C LEU A 24 0.27 13.68 -12.30
N ASP A 25 0.79 13.83 -11.08
CA ASP A 25 0.22 13.33 -9.83
C ASP A 25 -1.23 13.80 -9.61
N GLN A 26 -1.55 15.04 -9.97
CA GLN A 26 -2.88 15.63 -9.80
C GLN A 26 -3.84 15.21 -10.91
N HIS A 27 -3.36 15.13 -12.16
CA HIS A 27 -4.17 14.69 -13.30
C HIS A 27 -4.76 13.31 -13.08
N ILE A 28 -3.93 12.36 -12.64
CA ILE A 28 -4.35 10.98 -12.35
C ILE A 28 -5.47 10.95 -11.29
N LEU A 29 -5.38 11.81 -10.27
CA LEU A 29 -6.40 11.87 -9.22
C LEU A 29 -7.71 12.50 -9.69
N MET A 30 -7.64 13.50 -10.57
CA MET A 30 -8.83 14.10 -11.17
C MET A 30 -9.57 13.09 -12.05
N GLU A 31 -8.83 12.31 -12.85
CA GLU A 31 -9.40 11.22 -13.66
C GLU A 31 -10.08 10.17 -12.79
N PHE A 32 -9.45 9.74 -11.69
CA PHE A 32 -10.10 8.84 -10.74
C PHE A 32 -11.37 9.42 -10.13
N GLN A 33 -11.40 10.73 -9.87
CA GLN A 33 -12.57 11.40 -9.32
C GLN A 33 -13.76 11.38 -10.29
N GLU A 34 -13.54 11.61 -11.58
CA GLU A 34 -14.59 11.60 -12.60
C GLU A 34 -15.29 10.24 -12.70
N GLY A 35 -14.57 9.14 -12.41
CA GLY A 35 -15.10 7.79 -12.43
C GLY A 35 -15.80 7.31 -11.15
N ARG A 36 -15.93 8.17 -10.11
CA ARG A 36 -16.45 7.77 -8.79
C ARG A 36 -17.96 7.55 -8.78
N ASN A 37 -18.38 6.55 -8.02
CA ASN A 37 -19.78 6.39 -7.59
C ASN A 37 -19.84 5.77 -6.19
N VAL A 38 -21.01 5.83 -5.56
CA VAL A 38 -21.20 5.38 -4.15
C VAL A 38 -20.77 3.92 -3.96
N GLY A 39 -21.14 3.02 -4.87
CA GLY A 39 -20.79 1.60 -4.78
C GLY A 39 -19.29 1.34 -4.86
N LYS A 40 -18.62 1.91 -5.87
CA LYS A 40 -17.17 1.81 -6.04
C LYS A 40 -16.43 2.44 -4.85
N THR A 41 -16.91 3.57 -4.34
CA THR A 41 -16.30 4.23 -3.18
C THR A 41 -16.36 3.35 -1.94
N ARG A 42 -17.51 2.75 -1.64
CA ARG A 42 -17.63 1.81 -0.51
C ARG A 42 -16.69 0.62 -0.62
N VAL A 43 -16.54 0.06 -1.82
CA VAL A 43 -15.58 -1.02 -2.08
C VAL A 43 -14.14 -0.55 -1.84
N MET A 44 -13.76 0.63 -2.33
CA MET A 44 -12.42 1.17 -2.18
C MET A 44 -12.09 1.55 -0.73
N GLU A 45 -13.05 2.09 0.02
CA GLU A 45 -12.93 2.28 1.46
C GLU A 45 -12.75 0.94 2.18
N GLY A 46 -13.55 -0.07 1.84
CA GLY A 46 -13.43 -1.42 2.38
C GLY A 46 -12.04 -2.01 2.15
N ILE A 47 -11.56 -2.00 0.89
CA ILE A 47 -10.21 -2.44 0.53
C ILE A 47 -9.16 -1.69 1.33
N SER A 48 -9.27 -0.37 1.42
CA SER A 48 -8.33 0.44 2.20
C SER A 48 -8.29 0.00 3.67
N ASN A 49 -9.45 -0.16 4.29
CA ASN A 49 -9.57 -0.49 5.71
C ASN A 49 -9.06 -1.91 6.02
N THR A 50 -9.04 -2.83 5.04
CA THR A 50 -8.42 -4.15 5.25
C THR A 50 -6.95 -4.07 5.65
N THR A 51 -6.25 -2.98 5.35
CA THR A 51 -4.84 -2.79 5.74
C THR A 51 -4.65 -2.88 7.25
N GLU A 52 -5.52 -2.23 8.03
CA GLU A 52 -5.41 -2.19 9.49
C GLU A 52 -5.60 -3.59 10.08
N PHE A 53 -6.56 -4.35 9.55
CA PHE A 53 -6.85 -5.70 10.02
C PHE A 53 -5.80 -6.70 9.54
N ALA A 54 -5.51 -6.75 8.24
CA ALA A 54 -4.64 -7.77 7.65
C ALA A 54 -3.19 -7.66 8.14
N SER A 55 -2.68 -6.44 8.31
CA SER A 55 -1.30 -6.23 8.76
C SER A 55 -1.04 -6.67 10.20
N VAL A 56 -2.08 -6.78 11.03
CA VAL A 56 -2.00 -7.30 12.40
C VAL A 56 -2.44 -8.76 12.46
N ALA A 57 -3.56 -9.09 11.82
CA ALA A 57 -4.16 -10.41 11.88
C ALA A 57 -3.28 -11.49 11.23
N VAL A 58 -2.62 -11.19 10.10
CA VAL A 58 -1.75 -12.17 9.41
C VAL A 58 -0.53 -12.56 10.28
N PRO A 59 0.30 -11.62 10.79
CA PRO A 59 1.40 -12.00 11.68
C PRO A 59 0.90 -12.66 12.96
N ALA A 60 -0.18 -12.17 13.56
CA ALA A 60 -0.74 -12.75 14.78
C ALA A 60 -1.22 -14.19 14.56
N ALA A 61 -1.93 -14.46 13.46
CA ALA A 61 -2.41 -15.80 13.14
C ALA A 61 -1.26 -16.79 12.93
N ILE A 62 -0.20 -16.38 12.22
CA ILE A 62 0.99 -17.21 12.02
C ILE A 62 1.71 -17.46 13.34
N LEU A 63 1.85 -16.41 14.18
CA LEU A 63 2.47 -16.54 15.51
C LEU A 63 1.69 -17.52 16.39
N VAL A 64 0.37 -17.34 16.49
CA VAL A 64 -0.52 -18.20 17.31
C VAL A 64 -0.50 -19.64 16.80
N ALA A 65 -0.59 -19.86 15.48
CA ALA A 65 -0.47 -21.19 14.90
C ALA A 65 0.87 -21.85 15.27
N GLY A 66 1.97 -21.09 15.18
CA GLY A 66 3.29 -21.57 15.59
C GLY A 66 3.37 -21.92 17.08
N LEU A 67 2.69 -21.17 17.95
CA LEU A 67 2.63 -21.45 19.39
C LEU A 67 1.81 -22.70 19.70
N ILE A 68 0.65 -22.87 19.04
CA ILE A 68 -0.20 -24.06 19.17
C ILE A 68 0.56 -25.32 18.73
N ASP A 69 1.24 -25.24 17.58
CA ASP A 69 1.98 -26.37 17.02
C ASP A 69 3.37 -26.56 17.66
N ASN A 70 3.75 -25.71 18.62
CA ASN A 70 5.11 -25.65 19.19
C ASN A 70 6.22 -25.57 18.12
N ASN A 71 5.91 -24.96 16.97
CA ASN A 71 6.82 -24.88 15.83
C ASN A 71 7.61 -23.57 15.87
N SER A 72 8.85 -23.66 16.38
CA SER A 72 9.79 -22.54 16.46
C SER A 72 10.04 -21.84 15.12
N SER A 73 9.95 -22.56 13.99
CA SER A 73 10.12 -21.94 12.67
C SER A 73 8.91 -21.09 12.29
N THR A 74 7.70 -21.54 12.58
CA THR A 74 6.46 -20.79 12.33
C THR A 74 6.35 -19.56 13.24
N ILE A 75 6.71 -19.70 14.53
CA ILE A 75 6.79 -18.58 15.48
C ILE A 75 7.71 -17.48 14.93
N LYS A 76 8.93 -17.85 14.50
CA LYS A 76 9.90 -16.90 13.93
C LYS A 76 9.37 -16.19 12.68
N LYS A 77 8.59 -16.87 11.83
CA LYS A 77 7.92 -16.23 10.68
C LYS A 77 6.90 -15.19 11.14
N GLY A 78 6.04 -15.53 12.11
CA GLY A 78 5.06 -14.59 12.67
C GLY A 78 5.72 -13.33 13.24
N LEU A 79 6.79 -13.50 14.01
CA LEU A 79 7.60 -12.39 14.55
C LEU A 79 8.22 -11.54 13.43
N TYR A 80 8.81 -12.17 12.41
CA TYR A 80 9.39 -11.48 11.26
C TYR A 80 8.37 -10.63 10.49
N LEU A 81 7.15 -11.12 10.29
CA LEU A 81 6.09 -10.33 9.67
C LEU A 81 5.71 -9.12 10.55
N ALA A 82 5.59 -9.33 11.87
CA ALA A 82 5.23 -8.27 12.81
C ALA A 82 6.29 -7.15 12.88
N GLU A 83 7.57 -7.50 13.01
CA GLU A 83 8.65 -6.50 13.02
C GLU A 83 8.80 -5.80 11.67
N SER A 84 8.51 -6.47 10.54
CA SER A 84 8.53 -5.85 9.21
C SER A 84 7.48 -4.76 9.10
N ALA A 85 6.26 -5.02 9.60
CA ALA A 85 5.18 -4.02 9.65
C ALA A 85 5.54 -2.86 10.60
N ALA A 86 6.14 -3.17 11.76
CA ALA A 86 6.59 -2.16 12.72
C ALA A 86 7.69 -1.26 12.14
N ALA A 87 8.72 -1.84 11.51
CA ALA A 87 9.80 -1.11 10.86
C ALA A 87 9.27 -0.20 9.74
N SER A 88 8.38 -0.74 8.89
CA SER A 88 7.72 0.01 7.83
C SER A 88 6.91 1.19 8.36
N THR A 89 6.20 0.98 9.47
CA THR A 89 5.42 2.02 10.14
C THR A 89 6.34 3.11 10.68
N PHE A 90 7.40 2.73 11.40
CA PHE A 90 8.37 3.67 11.96
C PHE A 90 9.02 4.55 10.88
N ILE A 91 9.53 3.94 9.80
CA ILE A 91 10.15 4.65 8.68
C ILE A 91 9.13 5.58 8.01
N THR A 92 7.90 5.11 7.78
CA THR A 92 6.84 5.93 7.18
C THR A 92 6.50 7.14 8.03
N PHE A 93 6.34 6.98 9.34
CA PHE A 93 6.06 8.11 10.24
C PHE A 93 7.22 9.10 10.29
N GLY A 94 8.47 8.61 10.35
CA GLY A 94 9.66 9.46 10.27
C GLY A 94 9.67 10.30 8.99
N MET A 95 9.43 9.68 7.84
CA MET A 95 9.34 10.40 6.57
C MET A 95 8.14 11.35 6.51
N LYS A 96 6.98 10.97 7.05
CA LYS A 96 5.80 11.85 7.10
C LYS A 96 6.09 13.18 7.76
N TYR A 97 6.74 13.14 8.92
CA TYR A 97 7.03 14.35 9.67
C TYR A 97 8.30 15.07 9.20
N ALA A 98 9.17 14.40 8.45
CA ALA A 98 10.30 15.05 7.78
C ALA A 98 9.88 15.85 6.54
N PHE A 99 8.99 15.30 5.69
CA PHE A 99 8.60 15.94 4.43
C PHE A 99 7.36 16.84 4.54
N GLN A 100 6.45 16.54 5.47
CA GLN A 100 5.22 17.31 5.73
C GLN A 100 4.40 17.68 4.47
N ARG A 101 4.45 16.86 3.41
CA ARG A 101 3.77 17.12 2.14
C ARG A 101 2.25 17.26 2.36
N SER A 102 1.66 18.33 1.82
CA SER A 102 0.20 18.55 1.86
C SER A 102 -0.55 17.48 1.08
N ARG A 103 -1.76 17.13 1.56
CA ARG A 103 -2.64 16.15 0.89
C ARG A 103 -3.18 16.71 -0.44
N PRO A 104 -3.44 15.85 -1.44
CA PRO A 104 -3.92 16.28 -2.75
C PRO A 104 -5.21 17.11 -2.70
N TYR A 105 -6.18 16.71 -1.87
CA TYR A 105 -7.47 17.39 -1.72
C TYR A 105 -7.37 18.78 -1.06
N LEU A 106 -6.24 19.14 -0.45
CA LEU A 106 -6.05 20.46 0.18
C LEU A 106 -5.56 21.52 -0.82
N VAL A 107 -4.85 21.10 -1.87
CA VAL A 107 -4.11 22.01 -2.75
C VAL A 107 -4.51 21.89 -4.23
N THR A 108 -5.40 20.95 -4.56
CA THR A 108 -5.86 20.71 -5.93
C THR A 108 -7.32 21.16 -6.07
N PRO A 109 -7.58 22.35 -6.66
CA PRO A 109 -8.95 22.84 -6.84
C PRO A 109 -9.84 21.83 -7.55
N GLY A 110 -11.03 21.59 -6.98
CA GLY A 110 -12.00 20.65 -7.52
C GLY A 110 -11.78 19.19 -7.12
N LEU A 111 -10.65 18.82 -6.52
CA LEU A 111 -10.45 17.48 -5.97
C LEU A 111 -11.06 17.37 -4.58
N THR A 112 -11.86 16.33 -4.37
CA THR A 112 -12.51 16.00 -3.10
C THR A 112 -11.96 14.69 -2.55
N LYS A 113 -11.87 14.59 -1.22
CA LYS A 113 -11.62 13.30 -0.56
C LYS A 113 -12.94 12.61 -0.27
N VAL A 114 -12.93 11.28 -0.34
CA VAL A 114 -14.09 10.43 -0.02
C VAL A 114 -13.73 9.36 1.01
N SER A 115 -12.78 9.66 1.90
CA SER A 115 -12.46 8.83 3.06
C SER A 115 -11.94 9.69 4.22
N GLY A 116 -11.95 9.10 5.41
CA GLY A 116 -11.21 9.64 6.56
C GLY A 116 -9.71 9.72 6.32
N GLY A 117 -9.03 10.53 7.14
CA GLY A 117 -7.57 10.68 7.12
C GLY A 117 -7.11 12.12 7.30
N GLY A 118 -6.04 12.28 8.08
CA GLY A 118 -5.37 13.55 8.37
C GLY A 118 -3.84 13.44 8.26
N GLY A 119 -3.16 14.54 8.59
CA GLY A 119 -1.69 14.62 8.57
C GLY A 119 -1.05 14.59 7.18
N PRO A 120 0.30 14.56 7.12
CA PRO A 120 1.07 14.61 5.88
C PRO A 120 0.74 13.48 4.89
N SER A 121 0.80 13.77 3.60
CA SER A 121 0.50 12.82 2.54
C SER A 121 1.65 11.84 2.29
N PHE A 122 2.89 12.32 2.23
CA PHE A 122 4.04 11.52 1.81
C PHE A 122 4.72 10.83 2.98
N PRO A 123 5.11 9.55 2.88
CA PRO A 123 4.63 8.54 1.93
C PRO A 123 3.27 7.95 2.37
N SER A 124 2.62 7.14 1.54
CA SER A 124 1.35 6.47 1.90
C SER A 124 1.56 5.39 2.96
N GLY A 125 1.00 5.59 4.17
CA GLY A 125 1.11 4.64 5.28
C GLY A 125 0.38 3.33 5.04
N HIS A 126 -0.84 3.38 4.51
CA HIS A 126 -1.60 2.16 4.17
C HIS A 126 -0.85 1.34 3.12
N THR A 127 -0.36 1.98 2.06
CA THR A 127 0.40 1.31 1.02
C THR A 127 1.68 0.71 1.58
N SER A 128 2.41 1.45 2.43
CA SER A 128 3.65 0.98 3.03
C SER A 128 3.44 -0.29 3.86
N VAL A 129 2.49 -0.29 4.78
CA VAL A 129 2.22 -1.46 5.63
C VAL A 129 1.68 -2.64 4.81
N ALA A 130 0.84 -2.39 3.79
CA ALA A 130 0.35 -3.45 2.90
C ALA A 130 1.49 -4.12 2.12
N PHE A 131 2.42 -3.35 1.55
CA PHE A 131 3.59 -3.89 0.85
C PHE A 131 4.59 -4.56 1.81
N ALA A 132 4.76 -4.05 3.04
CA ALA A 132 5.55 -4.72 4.07
C ALA A 132 4.97 -6.10 4.41
N THR A 133 3.65 -6.17 4.59
CA THR A 133 2.93 -7.43 4.88
C THR A 133 3.06 -8.40 3.71
N ALA A 134 2.82 -7.95 2.46
CA ALA A 134 2.92 -8.80 1.28
C ALA A 134 4.34 -9.33 1.05
N THR A 135 5.35 -8.48 1.22
CA THR A 135 6.76 -8.84 1.02
C THR A 135 7.25 -9.79 2.11
N SER A 136 6.94 -9.50 3.39
CA SER A 136 7.34 -10.36 4.50
C SER A 136 6.65 -11.72 4.43
N LEU A 137 5.35 -11.76 4.11
CA LEU A 137 4.63 -13.01 3.90
C LEU A 137 5.23 -13.83 2.74
N THR A 138 5.56 -13.19 1.62
CA THR A 138 6.17 -13.85 0.45
C THR A 138 7.56 -14.40 0.77
N LEU A 139 8.37 -13.67 1.53
CA LEU A 139 9.71 -14.13 1.93
C LEU A 139 9.64 -15.26 2.97
N ALA A 140 8.62 -15.27 3.84
CA ALA A 140 8.40 -16.34 4.80
C ALA A 140 7.79 -17.61 4.17
N TYR A 141 7.05 -17.45 3.07
CA TYR A 141 6.39 -18.53 2.32
C TYR A 141 6.58 -18.30 0.81
N PRO A 142 7.75 -18.67 0.23
CA PRO A 142 8.13 -18.35 -1.14
C PRO A 142 7.39 -19.24 -2.15
N LYS A 143 6.07 -19.03 -2.25
CA LYS A 143 5.14 -19.77 -3.10
C LYS A 143 4.37 -18.77 -3.94
N TRP A 144 4.26 -19.03 -5.25
CA TRP A 144 3.60 -18.10 -6.18
C TRP A 144 2.14 -17.84 -5.77
N TYR A 145 1.45 -18.87 -5.27
CA TYR A 145 0.06 -18.78 -4.79
C TYR A 145 -0.08 -18.02 -3.46
N VAL A 146 1.01 -17.65 -2.80
CA VAL A 146 1.03 -16.70 -1.67
C VAL A 146 1.42 -15.32 -2.18
N ALA A 147 2.46 -15.22 -3.00
CA ALA A 147 2.99 -13.96 -3.50
C ALA A 147 1.98 -13.20 -4.35
N VAL A 148 1.37 -13.86 -5.34
CA VAL A 148 0.44 -13.23 -6.28
C VAL A 148 -0.76 -12.59 -5.56
N PRO A 149 -1.54 -13.29 -4.72
CA PRO A 149 -2.65 -12.67 -4.02
C PRO A 149 -2.20 -11.61 -3.01
N ALA A 150 -1.06 -11.79 -2.34
CA ALA A 150 -0.56 -10.81 -1.37
C ALA A 150 -0.19 -9.48 -2.04
N TYR A 151 0.52 -9.50 -3.17
CA TYR A 151 0.86 -8.30 -3.92
C TYR A 151 -0.34 -7.71 -4.67
N ALA A 152 -1.27 -8.54 -5.15
CA ALA A 152 -2.53 -8.06 -5.73
C ALA A 152 -3.35 -7.28 -4.69
N TRP A 153 -3.44 -7.79 -3.46
CA TRP A 153 -4.05 -7.08 -2.35
C TRP A 153 -3.31 -5.78 -2.03
N ALA A 154 -1.98 -5.79 -1.87
CA ALA A 154 -1.21 -4.60 -1.56
C ALA A 154 -1.31 -3.51 -2.65
N ALA A 155 -1.32 -3.92 -3.93
CA ALA A 155 -1.55 -3.02 -5.06
C ALA A 155 -2.98 -2.45 -5.03
N SER A 156 -4.00 -3.26 -4.71
CA SER A 156 -5.39 -2.79 -4.58
C SER A 156 -5.56 -1.76 -3.46
N VAL A 157 -4.80 -1.91 -2.35
CA VAL A 157 -4.74 -0.89 -1.29
C VAL A 157 -4.11 0.40 -1.82
N GLY A 158 -2.97 0.34 -2.51
CA GLY A 158 -2.36 1.52 -3.13
C GLY A 158 -3.30 2.25 -4.09
N TYR A 159 -3.96 1.48 -4.96
CA TYR A 159 -4.98 2.00 -5.86
C TYR A 159 -6.14 2.67 -5.13
N SER A 160 -6.67 2.04 -4.08
CA SER A 160 -7.79 2.60 -3.32
C SER A 160 -7.42 3.95 -2.69
N ARG A 161 -6.18 4.13 -2.20
CA ARG A 161 -5.73 5.42 -1.65
C ARG A 161 -5.71 6.56 -2.67
N MET A 162 -5.39 6.27 -3.93
CA MET A 162 -5.49 7.25 -5.03
C MET A 162 -6.95 7.50 -5.38
N TYR A 163 -7.74 6.44 -5.55
CA TYR A 163 -9.16 6.53 -5.84
C TYR A 163 -9.91 7.38 -4.81
N LEU A 164 -9.60 7.21 -3.52
CA LEU A 164 -10.24 7.95 -2.42
C LEU A 164 -9.78 9.41 -2.31
N GLY A 165 -8.79 9.82 -3.12
CA GLY A 165 -8.32 11.20 -3.23
C GLY A 165 -7.47 11.67 -2.06
N VAL A 166 -6.83 10.74 -1.34
CA VAL A 166 -6.08 11.05 -0.11
C VAL A 166 -4.56 10.93 -0.25
N HIS A 167 -4.07 10.33 -1.33
CA HIS A 167 -2.65 10.19 -1.64
C HIS A 167 -2.39 10.39 -3.13
N TYR A 168 -1.24 10.98 -3.43
CA TYR A 168 -0.73 11.07 -4.79
C TYR A 168 -0.18 9.72 -5.28
N PRO A 169 -0.10 9.48 -6.61
CA PRO A 169 0.60 8.33 -7.18
C PRO A 169 2.03 8.18 -6.65
N SER A 170 2.79 9.27 -6.52
CA SER A 170 4.14 9.23 -5.96
C SER A 170 4.18 8.92 -4.45
N ASP A 171 3.16 9.29 -3.66
CA ASP A 171 3.04 8.86 -2.26
C ASP A 171 2.85 7.34 -2.16
N VAL A 172 2.07 6.77 -3.08
CA VAL A 172 1.76 5.33 -3.17
C VAL A 172 3.00 4.55 -3.61
N LEU A 173 3.70 5.01 -4.65
CA LEU A 173 4.94 4.38 -5.11
C LEU A 173 6.02 4.39 -4.01
N ALA A 174 6.23 5.53 -3.34
CA ALA A 174 7.18 5.61 -2.24
C ALA A 174 6.77 4.70 -1.07
N GLY A 175 5.46 4.66 -0.74
CA GLY A 175 4.93 3.73 0.26
C GLY A 175 5.26 2.27 -0.08
N ALA A 176 5.01 1.85 -1.32
CA ALA A 176 5.30 0.49 -1.78
C ALA A 176 6.80 0.14 -1.65
N VAL A 177 7.69 1.04 -2.07
CA VAL A 177 9.15 0.87 -1.95
C VAL A 177 9.57 0.77 -0.48
N ILE A 178 9.08 1.65 0.37
CA ILE A 178 9.40 1.65 1.81
C ILE A 178 8.91 0.37 2.47
N GLY A 179 7.69 -0.07 2.16
CA GLY A 179 7.11 -1.29 2.70
C GLY A 179 7.91 -2.53 2.34
N ALA A 180 8.12 -2.74 1.04
CA ALA A 180 8.89 -3.87 0.54
C ALA A 180 10.36 -3.83 1.02
N GLY A 181 10.98 -2.65 0.99
CA GLY A 181 12.33 -2.43 1.47
C GLY A 181 12.48 -2.73 2.97
N SER A 182 11.54 -2.31 3.80
CA SER A 182 11.55 -2.57 5.24
C SER A 182 11.50 -4.07 5.54
N ALA A 183 10.59 -4.80 4.91
CA ALA A 183 10.49 -6.25 5.05
C ALA A 183 11.78 -6.95 4.58
N TRP A 184 12.31 -6.55 3.42
CA TRP A 184 13.56 -7.11 2.91
C TRP A 184 14.76 -6.84 3.83
N LEU A 185 14.86 -5.63 4.40
CA LEU A 185 15.89 -5.27 5.37
C LEU A 185 15.77 -6.11 6.64
N MET A 186 14.56 -6.30 7.16
CA MET A 186 14.32 -7.17 8.32
C MET A 186 14.68 -8.62 8.00
N TYR A 187 14.37 -9.13 6.81
CA TYR A 187 14.79 -10.46 6.37
C TYR A 187 16.32 -10.62 6.38
N LYS A 188 17.04 -9.62 5.86
CA LYS A 188 18.51 -9.61 5.87
C LYS A 188 19.08 -9.50 7.28
N ALA A 189 18.49 -8.65 8.12
CA ALA A 189 18.88 -8.46 9.51
C ALA A 189 18.74 -9.77 10.31
N ASN A 190 17.59 -10.44 10.21
CA ASN A 190 17.38 -11.77 10.82
C ASN A 190 18.39 -12.78 10.32
N LYS A 191 18.62 -12.85 9.01
CA LYS A 191 19.57 -13.80 8.43
C LYS A 191 21.00 -13.54 8.91
N TRP A 192 21.36 -12.28 9.18
CA TRP A 192 22.65 -11.89 9.73
C TRP A 192 22.77 -12.19 11.23
N LEU A 193 21.77 -11.79 12.03
CA LEU A 193 21.74 -12.01 13.48
C LEU A 193 21.70 -13.50 13.84
N PHE A 194 20.97 -14.30 13.06
CA PHE A 194 20.85 -15.75 13.25
C PHE A 194 21.78 -16.54 12.32
N LYS A 195 22.80 -15.90 11.73
CA LYS A 195 23.84 -16.57 10.95
C LYS A 195 24.66 -17.46 11.88
N LYS A 196 24.75 -18.76 11.59
CA LYS A 196 25.58 -19.69 12.37
C LYS A 196 27.03 -19.21 12.46
N LYS A 197 27.63 -19.33 13.64
CA LYS A 197 29.08 -19.60 13.74
C LYS A 197 29.31 -21.04 13.23
N PRO A 198 30.34 -21.31 12.41
CA PRO A 198 30.63 -22.68 11.97
C PRO A 198 30.83 -23.59 13.19
N GLY A 199 30.08 -24.71 13.29
CA GLY A 199 30.34 -25.75 14.30
C GLY A 199 29.14 -26.31 15.07
N VAL A 200 27.95 -25.69 15.06
CA VAL A 200 26.80 -26.21 15.82
C VAL A 200 25.76 -26.81 14.87
N ASN A 201 25.69 -28.14 14.85
CA ASN A 201 24.62 -28.91 14.21
C ASN A 201 23.42 -28.94 15.15
N GLU A 202 22.38 -28.15 14.86
CA GLU A 202 20.95 -28.49 14.90
C GLU A 202 20.07 -27.22 14.91
N LEU A 203 18.82 -27.39 14.45
CA LEU A 203 17.70 -26.44 14.43
C LEU A 203 17.87 -25.19 13.52
N ARG A 204 17.64 -25.41 12.22
CA ARG A 204 17.32 -24.35 11.24
C ARG A 204 16.12 -23.52 11.72
N PRO A 205 16.15 -22.19 11.60
CA PRO A 205 14.98 -21.47 11.14
C PRO A 205 14.90 -21.63 9.62
N ALA A 206 13.86 -22.31 9.13
CA ALA A 206 13.48 -22.20 7.74
C ALA A 206 12.81 -20.83 7.55
N PHE A 207 13.64 -19.81 7.32
CA PHE A 207 13.17 -18.68 6.52
C PHE A 207 13.26 -19.12 5.06
#